data_AF-A0A527G501-F1
#
_entry.id   AF-A0A527G501-F1
#
_cell.length_a   1.000
_cell.length_b   1.000
_cell.length_c   1.000
_cell.angle_alpha   90.00
_cell.angle_beta   90.00
_cell.angle_gamma   90.00
#
_symmetry.space_group_name_H-M   'P 1'
#
loop_
_entity.id
_entity.type
_entity.pdbx_description
1 polymer ?
#
loop_
_entity_poly.entity_id
_entity_poly.type
_entity_poly.pdbx_seq_one_letter_code
_entity_poly.pdbx_strand_id
1 'polypeptide(L)'
;SLLPITLNSVLNPFSKALIGAQWLFLKTGLGGTNHFEAAAFVRSRAGVDYPDIQYHFIPAAVRYDGKAAAKSHGFQAHVGPMRSKSRGSVTLRSPDPKSKPVIRFNYMSHPDDWEEFRHCIRLTREIFGQSAF
;
A
#
# COMPACT_ATOMS: atom_id res chain seq x y z
N SER A 1 -15.93 -22.62 -12.73
CA SER A 1 -14.76 -21.90 -12.19
C SER A 1 -15.20 -20.49 -11.86
N LEU A 2 -15.01 -20.03 -10.63
CA LEU A 2 -15.22 -18.61 -10.31
C LEU A 2 -14.10 -17.83 -11.02
N LEU A 3 -14.47 -16.92 -11.92
CA LEU A 3 -13.48 -16.02 -12.52
C LEU A 3 -12.94 -15.11 -11.40
N PRO A 4 -11.61 -14.86 -11.34
CA PRO A 4 -11.06 -13.96 -10.34
C PRO A 4 -11.69 -12.56 -10.49
N ILE A 5 -12.24 -12.02 -9.40
CA ILE A 5 -12.84 -10.68 -9.38
C ILE A 5 -11.83 -9.75 -8.72
N THR A 6 -11.26 -8.83 -9.49
CA THR A 6 -10.41 -7.74 -8.98
C THR A 6 -10.88 -6.45 -9.60
N LEU A 7 -10.50 -5.30 -9.04
CA LEU A 7 -10.92 -3.99 -9.56
C LEU A 7 -10.35 -3.66 -10.96
N ASN A 8 -9.39 -4.44 -11.49
CA ASN A 8 -8.77 -4.18 -12.79
C ASN A 8 -9.78 -4.05 -13.96
N SER A 9 -10.90 -4.78 -13.94
CA SER A 9 -11.90 -4.72 -15.02
C SER A 9 -12.68 -3.40 -15.05
N VAL A 10 -12.72 -2.66 -13.95
CA VAL A 10 -13.52 -1.42 -13.80
C VAL A 10 -12.68 -0.14 -13.81
N LEU A 11 -11.37 -0.23 -14.12
CA LEU A 11 -10.47 0.92 -14.18
C LEU A 11 -10.62 1.77 -15.46
N ASN A 12 -11.42 1.33 -16.43
CA ASN A 12 -11.66 2.05 -17.67
C ASN A 12 -12.53 3.31 -17.44
N PRO A 13 -12.44 4.34 -18.31
CA PRO A 13 -13.15 5.61 -18.10
C PRO A 13 -14.67 5.49 -18.00
N PHE A 14 -15.28 4.57 -18.77
CA PHE A 14 -16.73 4.35 -18.77
C PHE A 14 -17.20 3.79 -17.43
N SER A 15 -16.55 2.73 -16.94
CA SER A 15 -16.83 2.17 -15.61
C SER A 15 -16.61 3.20 -14.51
N LYS A 16 -15.57 4.03 -14.60
CA LYS A 16 -15.34 5.13 -13.64
C LYS A 16 -16.48 6.15 -13.63
N ALA A 17 -17.01 6.52 -14.80
CA ALA A 17 -18.15 7.43 -14.89
C ALA A 17 -19.41 6.81 -14.25
N LEU A 18 -19.67 5.52 -14.51
CA LEU A 18 -20.81 4.82 -13.91
C LEU A 18 -20.67 4.67 -12.39
N ILE A 19 -19.47 4.33 -11.91
CA ILE A 19 -19.14 4.30 -10.47
C ILE A 19 -19.37 5.67 -9.84
N GLY A 20 -18.92 6.74 -10.50
CA GLY A 20 -19.12 8.12 -10.05
C GLY A 20 -20.60 8.49 -9.97
N ALA A 21 -21.40 8.14 -10.98
CA ALA A 21 -22.84 8.37 -10.97
C ALA A 21 -23.54 7.58 -9.85
N GLN A 22 -23.22 6.28 -9.69
CA GLN A 22 -23.77 5.45 -8.62
C GLN A 22 -23.48 6.05 -7.24
N TRP A 23 -22.25 6.47 -6.99
CA TRP A 23 -21.88 7.10 -5.73
C TRP A 23 -22.56 8.47 -5.55
N LEU A 24 -22.64 9.28 -6.62
CA LEU A 24 -23.24 10.62 -6.56
C LEU A 24 -24.71 10.55 -6.14
N PHE A 25 -25.48 9.67 -6.77
CA PHE A 25 -26.93 9.58 -6.60
C PHE A 25 -27.37 8.62 -5.50
N LEU A 26 -26.66 7.51 -5.32
CA LEU A 26 -27.07 6.43 -4.41
C LEU A 26 -26.16 6.28 -3.20
N LYS A 27 -25.01 6.96 -3.15
CA LYS A 27 -24.01 6.86 -2.07
C LYS A 27 -23.54 5.43 -1.80
N THR A 28 -23.59 4.57 -2.83
CA THR A 28 -23.24 3.15 -2.76
C THR A 28 -22.20 2.78 -3.82
N GLY A 29 -21.70 1.55 -3.75
CA GLY A 29 -20.82 0.97 -4.75
C GLY A 29 -19.35 1.36 -4.59
N LEU A 30 -18.56 1.07 -5.63
CA LEU A 30 -17.10 1.18 -5.59
C LEU A 30 -16.57 2.61 -5.39
N GLY A 31 -17.40 3.64 -5.62
CA GLY A 31 -17.03 5.03 -5.36
C GLY A 31 -17.04 5.40 -3.88
N GLY A 32 -17.60 4.54 -3.02
CA GLY A 32 -17.68 4.75 -1.57
C GLY A 32 -16.63 4.01 -0.74
N THR A 33 -15.72 3.25 -1.35
CA THR A 33 -14.63 2.52 -0.66
C THR A 33 -13.29 3.19 -0.93
N ASN A 34 -12.36 3.05 0.02
CA ASN A 34 -10.96 3.44 -0.15
C ASN A 34 -10.12 2.34 -0.83
N HIS A 35 -10.71 1.16 -1.09
CA HIS A 35 -10.11 -0.04 -1.66
C HIS A 35 -9.02 -0.74 -0.81
N PHE A 36 -8.85 -0.32 0.44
CA PHE A 36 -8.01 -1.01 1.42
C PHE A 36 -8.88 -1.99 2.21
N GLU A 37 -9.08 -3.17 1.64
CA GLU A 37 -10.12 -4.10 2.09
C GLU A 37 -9.68 -4.99 3.26
N ALA A 38 -8.38 -5.11 3.51
CA ALA A 38 -7.87 -5.79 4.70
C ALA A 38 -6.56 -5.17 5.19
N ALA A 39 -6.32 -5.29 6.49
CA ALA A 39 -5.08 -4.88 7.12
C ALA A 39 -4.60 -5.95 8.11
N ALA A 40 -3.30 -6.03 8.32
CA ALA A 40 -2.72 -6.90 9.33
C ALA A 40 -1.56 -6.20 10.05
N PHE A 41 -1.43 -6.52 11.33
CA PHE A 41 -0.30 -6.12 12.16
C PHE A 41 0.36 -7.39 12.65
N VAL A 42 1.61 -7.61 12.24
CA VAL A 42 2.35 -8.83 12.56
C VAL A 42 3.70 -8.50 13.18
N ARG A 43 4.21 -9.45 13.94
CA ARG A 43 5.57 -9.42 14.48
C ARG A 43 6.52 -9.96 13.43
N SER A 44 7.65 -9.29 13.22
CA SER A 44 8.70 -9.68 12.29
C SER A 44 9.45 -10.95 12.72
N ARG A 45 9.43 -11.31 14.00
CA ARG A 45 10.02 -12.56 14.51
C ARG A 45 9.55 -12.87 15.92
N ALA A 46 9.83 -14.10 16.36
CA ALA A 46 9.73 -14.46 17.77
C ALA A 46 10.58 -13.52 18.64
N GLY A 47 10.07 -13.17 19.82
CA GLY A 47 10.74 -12.26 20.76
C GLY A 47 10.50 -10.77 20.51
N VAL A 48 9.74 -10.37 19.47
CA VAL A 48 9.25 -8.98 19.37
C VAL A 48 8.00 -8.84 20.22
N ASP A 49 7.99 -7.90 21.15
CA ASP A 49 6.92 -7.75 22.14
C ASP A 49 5.56 -7.40 21.53
N TYR A 50 5.53 -6.73 20.37
CA TYR A 50 4.31 -6.27 19.71
C TYR A 50 4.53 -6.04 18.22
N PRO A 51 3.46 -5.97 17.40
CA PRO A 51 3.59 -5.87 15.96
C PRO A 51 4.46 -4.69 15.51
N ASP A 52 5.39 -4.98 14.61
CA ASP A 52 6.35 -4.04 14.03
C ASP A 52 6.26 -3.99 12.50
N ILE A 53 5.43 -4.84 11.88
CA ILE A 53 5.10 -4.83 10.45
C ILE A 53 3.62 -4.52 10.28
N GLN A 54 3.32 -3.64 9.31
CA GLN A 54 1.95 -3.34 8.88
C GLN A 54 1.72 -3.78 7.44
N TYR A 55 0.55 -4.37 7.21
CA TYR A 55 0.04 -4.75 5.91
C TYR A 55 -1.24 -3.98 5.58
N HIS A 56 -1.37 -3.58 4.33
CA HIS A 56 -2.62 -3.15 3.74
C HIS A 56 -2.84 -3.85 2.40
N PHE A 57 -3.97 -4.55 2.27
CA PHE A 57 -4.33 -5.30 1.07
C PHE A 57 -5.24 -4.49 0.17
N ILE A 58 -4.96 -4.54 -1.13
CA ILE A 58 -5.76 -3.89 -2.17
C ILE A 58 -6.09 -4.94 -3.23
N PRO A 59 -7.39 -5.19 -3.55
CA PRO A 59 -7.83 -6.16 -4.55
C PRO A 59 -7.69 -5.62 -5.99
N ALA A 60 -6.55 -4.97 -6.27
CA ALA A 60 -6.23 -4.38 -7.55
C ALA A 60 -4.71 -4.36 -7.75
N ALA A 61 -4.25 -4.57 -8.98
CA ALA A 61 -2.85 -4.37 -9.34
C ALA A 61 -2.73 -2.99 -9.99
N VAL A 62 -2.49 -1.96 -9.18
CA VAL A 62 -2.49 -0.55 -9.61
C VAL A 62 -1.09 0.01 -9.48
N ARG A 63 -0.59 0.67 -10.53
CA ARG A 63 0.65 1.44 -10.48
C ARG A 63 0.43 2.73 -9.71
N TYR A 64 1.50 3.33 -9.20
CA TYR A 64 1.45 4.63 -8.50
C TYR A 64 0.80 5.77 -9.31
N ASP A 65 0.67 5.64 -10.64
CA ASP A 65 -0.02 6.58 -11.54
C ASP A 65 -1.53 6.29 -11.72
N GLY A 66 -2.09 5.34 -10.96
CA GLY A 66 -3.51 4.98 -11.00
C GLY A 66 -3.92 4.13 -12.21
N LYS A 67 -2.97 3.69 -13.05
CA LYS A 67 -3.23 2.78 -14.17
C LYS A 67 -3.10 1.33 -13.72
N ALA A 68 -3.81 0.44 -14.41
CA ALA A 68 -3.64 -1.00 -14.23
C ALA A 68 -2.18 -1.38 -14.47
N ALA A 69 -1.56 -2.05 -13.50
CA ALA A 69 -0.18 -2.53 -13.58
C ALA A 69 -0.03 -3.71 -14.54
N ALA A 70 -1.13 -4.41 -14.82
CA ALA A 70 -1.20 -5.52 -15.75
C ALA A 70 -2.56 -5.54 -16.47
N LYS A 71 -2.62 -6.17 -17.64
CA LYS A 71 -3.89 -6.44 -18.36
C LYS A 71 -4.70 -7.58 -17.73
N SER A 72 -4.15 -8.26 -16.71
CA SER A 72 -4.76 -9.39 -16.01
C SER A 72 -5.29 -8.98 -14.64
N HIS A 73 -6.12 -9.83 -14.04
CA HIS A 73 -6.48 -9.72 -12.63
C HIS A 73 -5.23 -9.77 -11.74
N GLY A 74 -5.27 -9.01 -10.64
CA GLY A 74 -4.19 -9.01 -9.64
C GLY A 74 -4.57 -8.20 -8.41
N PHE A 75 -3.78 -8.38 -7.36
CA PHE A 75 -3.89 -7.70 -6.09
C PHE A 75 -2.50 -7.28 -5.60
N GLN A 76 -2.45 -6.43 -4.60
CA GLN A 76 -1.20 -5.98 -3.99
C GLN A 76 -1.34 -5.88 -2.48
N ALA A 77 -0.23 -6.07 -1.77
CA ALA A 77 -0.09 -5.70 -0.38
C ALA A 77 0.95 -4.59 -0.25
N HIS A 78 0.57 -3.49 0.39
CA HIS A 78 1.53 -2.51 0.90
C HIS A 78 2.02 -3.01 2.24
N VAL A 79 3.34 -3.21 2.35
CA VAL A 79 3.98 -3.73 3.55
C VAL A 79 5.15 -2.83 3.94
N GLY A 80 5.33 -2.62 5.23
CA GLY A 80 6.50 -1.89 5.73
C GLY A 80 6.69 -2.04 7.24
N PRO A 81 7.95 -1.92 7.71
CA PRO A 81 8.24 -1.81 9.13
C PRO A 81 7.70 -0.47 9.66
N MET A 82 7.07 -0.50 10.82
CA MET A 82 6.47 0.69 11.45
C MET A 82 7.44 1.49 12.31
N ARG A 83 8.66 0.96 12.52
CA ARG A 83 9.52 1.34 13.66
C ARG A 83 10.98 1.53 13.26
N SER A 84 11.16 1.98 12.02
CA SER A 84 12.47 2.28 11.45
C SER A 84 13.29 3.15 12.41
N LYS A 85 14.55 2.77 12.59
CA LYS A 85 15.52 3.54 13.38
C LYS A 85 16.13 4.69 12.57
N SER A 86 15.98 4.67 11.25
CA SER A 86 16.37 5.81 10.40
C SER A 86 15.67 7.10 10.83
N ARG A 87 16.42 8.20 10.80
CA ARG A 87 15.91 9.53 11.13
C ARG A 87 16.22 10.50 10.01
N GLY A 88 15.17 11.20 9.59
CA GLY A 88 15.24 12.29 8.63
C GLY A 88 15.39 13.66 9.30
N SER A 89 15.36 14.69 8.48
CA SER A 89 15.35 16.08 8.92
C SER A 89 14.48 16.94 8.00
N VAL A 90 13.86 17.97 8.58
CA VAL A 90 13.22 19.06 7.85
C VAL A 90 13.87 20.36 8.27
N THR A 91 14.43 21.10 7.34
CA THR A 91 15.10 22.38 7.63
C THR A 91 14.61 23.48 6.71
N LEU A 92 14.73 24.72 7.17
CA LEU A 92 14.55 25.88 6.30
C LEU A 92 15.62 25.86 5.21
N ARG A 93 15.20 26.23 3.99
CA ARG A 93 16.12 26.42 2.86
C ARG A 93 16.74 27.80 2.87
N SER A 94 15.98 28.79 3.32
CA SER A 94 16.29 30.22 3.27
C SER A 94 15.41 30.94 4.32
N PRO A 95 15.64 32.23 4.59
CA PRO A 95 14.76 33.04 5.44
C PRO A 95 13.43 33.42 4.78
N ASP A 96 13.24 33.18 3.48
CA ASP A 96 11.97 33.47 2.80
C ASP A 96 10.90 32.42 3.15
N PRO A 97 9.78 32.79 3.78
CA PRO A 97 8.74 31.85 4.18
C PRO A 97 8.03 31.17 3.00
N LYS A 98 8.16 31.68 1.77
CA LYS A 98 7.60 31.05 0.57
C LYS A 98 8.52 29.97 -0.02
N SER A 99 9.77 29.91 0.42
CA SER A 99 10.73 28.94 -0.07
C SER A 99 10.40 27.53 0.42
N LYS A 100 10.39 26.56 -0.50
CA LYS A 100 10.16 25.14 -0.16
C LYS A 100 11.24 24.64 0.82
N PRO A 101 10.87 23.94 1.92
CA PRO A 101 11.84 23.43 2.88
C PRO A 101 12.76 22.37 2.24
N VAL A 102 13.82 22.03 2.96
CA VAL A 102 14.64 20.86 2.64
C VAL A 102 14.12 19.70 3.47
N ILE A 103 13.62 18.66 2.80
CA ILE A 103 13.12 17.44 3.44
C ILE A 103 14.08 16.30 3.08
N ARG A 104 14.65 15.67 4.10
CA ARG A 104 15.51 14.49 3.97
C ARG A 104 14.87 13.36 4.77
N PHE A 105 14.39 12.32 4.10
CA PHE A 105 13.80 11.17 4.77
C PHE A 105 14.86 10.24 5.38
N ASN A 106 16.03 10.13 4.74
CA ASN A 106 17.10 9.20 5.12
C ASN A 106 16.59 7.76 5.30
N TYR A 107 15.62 7.34 4.49
CA TYR A 107 15.16 5.95 4.51
C TYR A 107 16.33 5.01 4.30
N MET A 108 16.33 3.89 5.04
CA MET A 108 17.38 2.88 4.94
C MET A 108 18.78 3.36 5.34
N SER A 109 18.87 4.45 6.10
CA SER A 109 20.15 4.94 6.65
C SER A 109 20.63 4.14 7.86
N HIS A 110 19.71 3.52 8.61
CA HIS A 110 20.04 2.55 9.64
C HIS A 110 20.06 1.13 9.06
N PRO A 111 21.12 0.31 9.32
CA PRO A 111 21.25 -1.04 8.77
C PRO A 111 20.03 -1.95 9.04
N ASP A 112 19.46 -1.89 10.24
CA ASP A 112 18.27 -2.67 10.64
C ASP A 112 17.09 -2.52 9.69
N ASP A 113 16.89 -1.35 9.07
CA ASP A 113 15.76 -1.14 8.15
C ASP A 113 15.81 -2.11 6.97
N TRP A 114 17.01 -2.44 6.49
CA TRP A 114 17.19 -3.40 5.40
C TRP A 114 16.86 -4.83 5.83
N GLU A 115 17.21 -5.20 7.06
CA GLU A 115 16.90 -6.51 7.61
C GLU A 115 15.40 -6.69 7.79
N GLU A 116 14.76 -5.71 8.44
CA GLU A 116 13.32 -5.68 8.68
C GLU A 116 12.55 -5.68 7.35
N PHE A 117 12.95 -4.86 6.38
CA PHE A 117 12.27 -4.79 5.08
C PHE A 117 12.40 -6.09 4.29
N ARG A 118 13.57 -6.75 4.31
CA ARG A 118 13.71 -8.08 3.71
C ARG A 118 12.82 -9.11 4.40
N HIS A 119 12.65 -9.02 5.71
CA HIS A 119 11.75 -9.90 6.44
C HIS A 119 10.29 -9.69 5.99
N CYS A 120 9.83 -8.44 5.91
CA CYS A 120 8.50 -8.08 5.38
C CYS A 120 8.24 -8.73 4.02
N ILE A 121 9.20 -8.65 3.09
CA ILE A 121 9.06 -9.24 1.74
C ILE A 121 8.92 -10.77 1.83
N ARG A 122 9.76 -11.45 2.65
CA ARG A 122 9.71 -12.91 2.80
C ARG A 122 8.37 -13.38 3.35
N LEU A 123 7.89 -12.75 4.43
CA LEU A 123 6.61 -13.08 5.04
C LEU A 123 5.44 -12.82 4.07
N THR A 124 5.51 -11.75 3.29
CA THR A 124 4.49 -11.47 2.25
C THR A 124 4.44 -12.56 1.19
N ARG A 125 5.60 -13.04 0.73
CA ARG A 125 5.70 -14.15 -0.24
C ARG A 125 5.20 -15.46 0.34
N GLU A 126 5.42 -15.70 1.63
CA GLU A 126 4.89 -16.86 2.34
C GLU A 126 3.37 -16.83 2.37
N ILE A 127 2.77 -15.71 2.82
CA ILE A 127 1.31 -15.53 2.88
C ILE A 127 0.68 -15.72 1.49
N PHE A 128 1.23 -15.09 0.45
CA PHE A 128 0.69 -15.20 -0.90
C PHE A 128 1.01 -16.52 -1.60
N GLY A 129 1.97 -17.30 -1.07
CA GLY A 129 2.32 -18.63 -1.56
C GLY A 129 1.50 -19.76 -0.95
N GLN A 130 0.60 -19.46 0.00
CA GLN A 130 -0.29 -20.45 0.60
C GLN A 130 -1.21 -21.07 -0.44
N SER A 131 -1.51 -22.37 -0.27
CA SER A 131 -2.47 -23.06 -1.14
C SER A 131 -3.84 -22.39 -1.10
N ALA A 132 -4.48 -22.26 -2.27
CA ALA A 132 -5.87 -21.82 -2.33
C ALA A 132 -6.76 -22.83 -1.58
N PHE A 133 -7.78 -22.31 -0.89
CA PHE A 133 -8.78 -23.09 -0.17
C PHE A 133 -9.91 -23.59 -1.09
#